data_AF-A0A1B3NBW2-F1
#
_entry.id   AF-A0A1B3NBW2-F1
#
_cell.length_a   1.000
_cell.length_b   1.000
_cell.length_c   1.000
_cell.angle_alpha   90.00
_cell.angle_beta   90.00
_cell.angle_gamma   90.00
#
_symmetry.space_group_name_H-M   'P 1'
#
loop_
_entity.id
_entity.type
_entity.pdbx_description
1 polymer ?
#
loop_
_entity_poly.entity_id
_entity_poly.type
_entity_poly.pdbx_seq_one_letter_code
_entity_poly.pdbx_strand_id
1 'polypeptide(L)'
;MALSTRTLDDFGEKIGGARKDMWRDRLMTLDDLGSLSLEEAVAFVAKDLIWPVPDYAALAADGIDPMALALRKIVRDRMPVTPCVVEKASQPSDPKQIYAYFIKATSLVRDTLEQCRTVDDVKGATSAILTALGWYEKAGWKDPEIRATLFTIMPRRHYPFELSQTDHTKANRMVADGFPSSKVEPWLKGVRIAADGRGAFMAVKSGVILVSGKPDHDSVVAHLKEVHSTAAEAKKDKPKSPPMYRERIDKIDRSGLEDYRNGVPITPEAFTEQFGFRGVEFGEWLPDGERQLVLDHAYDALRDMAVALDIPDRLLSLGGRLALAFGSRGNGRPAHYEPTRIVINLSKMTGAGALAHEVGHALDHLLGEAGFEGVTKGDVHSLSGWYSWSKSRASSLGGLGADAAQAWDEVMTTLRSRRRTRDEQVAHFDTRLELMNAQLDEQEKHLADFKARGGGRLDSKFEGKMLAWLSEQKFRIARLTKIRTEFIARPEVPGDVGESSYMAEANALCGSSGEYWKRPTEMFARAFECVVFDAIAAKGGRSDYLVQGVEMDRYAGPRWKGNPYPTGDERVAINEAFRKAIALTMPVLERLAEAEPTTPSPH
;
A
#
# COMPACT_ATOMS: atom_id res chain seq x y z
N MET A 1 -33.11 -9.81 -28.93
CA MET A 1 -32.31 -10.72 -28.09
C MET A 1 -32.86 -10.63 -26.68
N ALA A 2 -33.36 -11.73 -26.11
CA ALA A 2 -33.85 -11.74 -24.74
C ALA A 2 -32.69 -11.49 -23.78
N LEU A 3 -32.79 -10.46 -22.95
CA LEU A 3 -31.88 -10.25 -21.82
C LEU A 3 -32.02 -11.47 -20.91
N SER A 4 -30.94 -12.22 -20.75
CA SER A 4 -30.84 -13.31 -19.77
C SER A 4 -31.10 -12.69 -18.40
N THR A 5 -32.28 -12.89 -17.83
CA THR A 5 -32.58 -12.53 -16.44
C THR A 5 -31.70 -13.40 -15.54
N ARG A 6 -30.69 -12.79 -14.91
CA ARG A 6 -29.83 -13.47 -13.92
C ARG A 6 -30.70 -13.94 -12.76
N THR A 7 -30.37 -15.09 -12.17
CA THR A 7 -31.09 -15.61 -10.99
C THR A 7 -30.63 -14.98 -9.68
N LEU A 8 -29.43 -14.39 -9.64
CA LEU A 8 -28.88 -13.69 -8.48
C LEU A 8 -28.19 -12.39 -8.93
N ASP A 9 -28.80 -11.24 -8.62
CA ASP A 9 -28.26 -9.91 -8.91
C ASP A 9 -27.74 -9.20 -7.65
N ASP A 10 -27.09 -8.05 -7.85
CA ASP A 10 -26.66 -7.19 -6.74
C ASP A 10 -27.87 -6.82 -5.87
N PHE A 11 -27.68 -6.74 -4.55
CA PHE A 11 -28.75 -6.40 -3.61
C PHE A 11 -28.27 -5.43 -2.52
N GLY A 12 -29.21 -4.64 -1.98
CA GLY A 12 -28.91 -3.51 -1.08
C GLY A 12 -28.51 -2.24 -1.82
N GLU A 13 -27.76 -1.35 -1.15
CA GLU A 13 -27.25 -0.11 -1.74
C GLU A 13 -26.17 -0.38 -2.79
N LYS A 14 -26.22 0.33 -3.92
CA LYS A 14 -25.18 0.30 -4.95
C LYS A 14 -23.88 0.92 -4.41
N ILE A 15 -22.78 0.18 -4.42
CA ILE A 15 -21.51 0.55 -3.76
C ILE A 15 -20.62 1.42 -4.68
N GLY A 16 -20.70 1.20 -6.00
CA GLY A 16 -19.93 1.96 -7.02
C GLY A 16 -18.44 1.58 -7.08
N GLY A 17 -17.81 1.80 -8.24
CA GLY A 17 -16.39 1.49 -8.47
C GLY A 17 -16.11 0.03 -8.80
N ALA A 18 -17.14 -0.74 -9.17
CA ALA A 18 -16.96 -2.06 -9.75
C ALA A 18 -16.27 -1.96 -11.12
N ARG A 19 -15.61 -3.02 -11.58
CA ARG A 19 -14.94 -3.03 -12.90
C ARG A 19 -15.92 -2.73 -14.06
N LYS A 20 -17.20 -3.04 -13.89
CA LYS A 20 -18.28 -2.70 -14.83
C LYS A 20 -18.57 -1.19 -14.91
N ASP A 21 -18.11 -0.42 -13.92
CA ASP A 21 -18.20 1.04 -13.88
C ASP A 21 -16.96 1.72 -14.50
N MET A 22 -15.91 0.96 -14.85
CA MET A 22 -14.64 1.54 -15.32
C MET A 22 -14.61 1.86 -16.83
N TRP A 23 -14.23 3.10 -17.14
CA TRP A 23 -14.03 3.68 -18.48
C TRP A 23 -12.83 3.14 -19.26
N ARG A 24 -12.58 1.83 -19.26
CA ARG A 24 -11.40 1.29 -19.97
C ARG A 24 -11.55 1.27 -21.50
N ASP A 25 -12.79 1.26 -21.98
CA ASP A 25 -13.10 1.19 -23.42
C ASP A 25 -13.44 2.56 -24.03
N ARG A 26 -13.45 3.65 -23.24
CA ARG A 26 -13.61 5.04 -23.71
C ARG A 26 -12.81 6.02 -22.86
N LEU A 27 -12.30 7.11 -23.44
CA LEU A 27 -11.55 8.13 -22.69
C LEU A 27 -12.42 8.76 -21.60
N MET A 28 -11.85 9.00 -20.42
CA MET A 28 -12.53 9.69 -19.32
C MET A 28 -12.82 11.15 -19.70
N THR A 29 -14.07 11.59 -19.53
CA THR A 29 -14.53 12.95 -19.82
C THR A 29 -14.99 13.68 -18.55
N LEU A 30 -15.38 14.95 -18.69
CA LEU A 30 -15.94 15.74 -17.59
C LEU A 30 -17.30 15.20 -17.12
N ASP A 31 -18.10 14.61 -18.02
CA ASP A 31 -19.41 14.04 -17.67
C ASP A 31 -19.27 12.86 -16.70
N ASP A 32 -18.20 12.08 -16.87
CA ASP A 32 -17.87 10.95 -16.00
C ASP A 32 -17.59 11.39 -14.57
N LEU A 33 -16.92 12.54 -14.41
CA LEU A 33 -16.66 13.12 -13.10
C LEU A 33 -17.96 13.45 -12.36
N GLY A 34 -19.04 13.82 -13.07
CA GLY A 34 -20.35 14.08 -12.48
C GLY A 34 -20.88 12.90 -11.66
N SER A 35 -20.64 11.68 -12.15
CA SER A 35 -21.09 10.42 -11.53
C SER A 35 -20.21 9.91 -10.37
N LEU A 36 -19.04 10.51 -10.14
CA LEU A 36 -18.06 10.05 -9.15
C LEU A 36 -18.20 10.76 -7.80
N SER A 37 -17.95 10.09 -6.68
CA SER A 37 -17.66 10.81 -5.42
C SER A 37 -16.32 11.55 -5.50
N LEU A 38 -16.02 12.44 -4.55
CA LEU A 38 -14.71 13.10 -4.46
C LEU A 38 -13.58 12.08 -4.32
N GLU A 39 -13.78 11.06 -3.48
CA GLU A 39 -12.80 10.03 -3.19
C GLU A 39 -12.61 9.08 -4.39
N GLU A 40 -13.66 8.85 -5.17
CA GLU A 40 -13.57 8.12 -6.43
C GLU A 40 -12.81 8.92 -7.49
N ALA A 41 -13.02 10.24 -7.54
CA ALA A 41 -12.22 11.12 -8.38
C ALA A 41 -10.73 11.07 -7.97
N VAL A 42 -10.43 11.06 -6.67
CA VAL A 42 -9.05 10.88 -6.14
C VAL A 42 -8.45 9.54 -6.60
N ALA A 43 -9.22 8.46 -6.50
CA ALA A 43 -8.72 7.11 -6.78
C ALA A 43 -8.55 6.83 -8.28
N PHE A 44 -9.43 7.36 -9.12
CA PHE A 44 -9.53 6.93 -10.53
C PHE A 44 -9.06 7.96 -11.54
N VAL A 45 -9.16 9.26 -11.27
CA VAL A 45 -8.77 10.28 -12.25
C VAL A 45 -7.26 10.26 -12.45
N ALA A 46 -6.84 9.66 -13.57
CA ALA A 46 -5.44 9.50 -13.94
C ALA A 46 -5.23 9.88 -15.40
N LYS A 47 -4.05 10.42 -15.69
CA LYS A 47 -3.63 10.81 -17.04
C LYS A 47 -3.81 9.67 -18.04
N ASP A 48 -3.53 8.43 -17.66
CA ASP A 48 -3.60 7.29 -18.58
C ASP A 48 -5.05 6.90 -18.97
N LEU A 49 -6.06 7.31 -18.19
CA LEU A 49 -7.49 7.15 -18.55
C LEU A 49 -8.01 8.28 -19.45
N ILE A 50 -7.34 9.44 -19.43
CA ILE A 50 -7.71 10.62 -20.23
C ILE A 50 -6.90 10.66 -21.53
N TRP A 51 -5.61 10.34 -21.45
CA TRP A 51 -4.64 10.30 -22.54
C TRP A 51 -3.78 9.03 -22.43
N PRO A 52 -4.26 7.88 -22.95
CA PRO A 52 -3.51 6.63 -23.02
C PRO A 52 -2.15 6.82 -23.71
N VAL A 53 -1.22 5.91 -23.48
CA VAL A 53 0.09 5.95 -24.18
C VAL A 53 -0.16 5.67 -25.67
N PRO A 54 0.14 6.62 -26.58
CA PRO A 54 -0.04 6.38 -28.01
C PRO A 54 0.89 5.28 -28.51
N ASP A 55 0.44 4.49 -29.49
CA ASP A 55 1.31 3.60 -30.24
C ASP A 55 2.17 4.42 -31.21
N TYR A 56 3.30 4.91 -30.71
CA TYR A 56 4.21 5.75 -31.48
C TYR A 56 4.79 5.02 -32.71
N ALA A 57 4.89 3.68 -32.68
CA ALA A 57 5.40 2.92 -33.81
C ALA A 57 4.37 2.89 -34.95
N ALA A 58 3.09 2.64 -34.62
CA ALA A 58 2.00 2.74 -35.58
C ALA A 58 1.88 4.15 -36.17
N LEU A 59 1.96 5.19 -35.32
CA LEU A 59 1.89 6.59 -35.78
C LEU A 59 3.03 6.98 -36.72
N ALA A 60 4.25 6.45 -36.51
CA ALA A 60 5.34 6.66 -37.44
C ALA A 60 5.14 5.92 -38.76
N ALA A 61 4.57 4.71 -38.72
CA ALA A 61 4.18 3.97 -39.92
C ALA A 61 3.12 4.73 -40.74
N ASP A 62 2.23 5.47 -40.07
CA ASP A 62 1.25 6.39 -40.68
C ASP A 62 1.86 7.73 -41.16
N GLY A 63 3.19 7.81 -41.24
CA GLY A 63 3.92 8.93 -41.85
C GLY A 63 4.02 10.18 -40.97
N ILE A 64 3.94 10.04 -39.65
CA ILE A 64 4.25 11.14 -38.71
C ILE A 64 5.75 11.18 -38.45
N ASP A 65 6.32 12.39 -38.41
CA ASP A 65 7.75 12.61 -38.15
C ASP A 65 8.17 11.98 -36.79
N PRO A 66 9.14 11.05 -36.77
CA PRO A 66 9.68 10.46 -35.54
C PRO A 66 10.16 11.51 -34.52
N MET A 67 10.68 12.64 -34.99
CA MET A 67 11.10 13.75 -34.12
C MET A 67 9.90 14.41 -33.43
N ALA A 68 8.81 14.62 -34.18
CA ALA A 68 7.58 15.15 -33.64
C ALA A 68 6.98 14.20 -32.59
N LEU A 69 6.97 12.89 -32.86
CA LEU A 69 6.53 11.85 -31.92
C LEU A 69 7.38 11.82 -30.65
N ALA A 70 8.71 11.98 -30.77
CA ALA A 70 9.60 12.02 -29.63
C ALA A 70 9.34 13.25 -28.74
N LEU A 71 9.09 14.43 -29.34
CA LEU A 71 8.72 15.63 -28.60
C LEU A 71 7.34 15.50 -27.94
N ARG A 72 6.33 14.96 -28.64
CA ARG A 72 5.02 14.62 -28.07
C ARG A 72 5.16 13.72 -26.84
N LYS A 73 5.99 12.68 -26.94
CA LYS A 73 6.30 11.78 -25.83
C LYS A 73 6.94 12.49 -24.65
N ILE A 74 7.90 13.39 -24.90
CA ILE A 74 8.55 14.17 -23.84
C ILE A 74 7.53 15.03 -23.08
N VAL A 75 6.63 15.72 -23.78
CA VAL A 75 5.58 16.53 -23.12
C VAL A 75 4.65 15.65 -22.28
N ARG A 76 4.17 14.54 -22.85
CA ARG A 76 3.34 13.57 -22.13
C ARG A 76 4.02 13.03 -20.87
N ASP A 77 5.30 12.68 -20.95
CA ASP A 77 6.07 12.11 -19.84
C ASP A 77 6.33 13.14 -18.72
N ARG A 78 6.38 14.45 -19.03
CA ARG A 78 6.51 15.52 -18.04
C ARG A 78 5.22 15.79 -17.27
N MET A 79 4.05 15.52 -17.87
CA MET A 79 2.77 15.69 -17.19
C MET A 79 2.62 14.67 -16.05
N PRO A 80 2.02 15.08 -14.90
CA PRO A 80 1.86 14.21 -13.76
C PRO A 80 0.82 13.11 -14.06
N VAL A 81 0.90 11.99 -13.34
CA VAL A 81 -0.04 10.86 -13.51
C VAL A 81 -1.41 11.19 -12.92
N THR A 82 -1.43 11.94 -11.82
CA THR A 82 -2.63 12.43 -11.11
C THR A 82 -2.53 13.95 -10.94
N PRO A 83 -3.62 14.65 -10.61
CA PRO A 83 -3.60 16.10 -10.44
C PRO A 83 -2.56 16.54 -9.40
N CYS A 84 -1.76 17.56 -9.74
CA CYS A 84 -0.88 18.22 -8.78
C CYS A 84 -1.68 19.04 -7.75
N VAL A 85 -1.16 19.11 -6.52
CA VAL A 85 -1.74 19.93 -5.46
C VAL A 85 -1.60 21.41 -5.81
N VAL A 86 -2.73 22.09 -5.99
CA VAL A 86 -2.81 23.55 -6.10
C VAL A 86 -2.49 24.20 -4.75
N GLU A 87 -1.76 25.32 -4.77
CA GLU A 87 -1.49 26.14 -3.57
C GLU A 87 -2.80 26.45 -2.83
N LYS A 88 -2.77 26.46 -1.49
CA LYS A 88 -3.99 26.60 -0.64
C LYS A 88 -4.85 27.82 -1.01
N ALA A 89 -4.24 28.91 -1.44
CA ALA A 89 -4.93 30.14 -1.88
C ALA A 89 -5.58 30.06 -3.28
N SER A 90 -5.32 28.98 -4.03
CA SER A 90 -5.83 28.74 -5.38
C SER A 90 -6.70 27.48 -5.46
N GLN A 91 -7.00 26.86 -4.32
CA GLN A 91 -7.88 25.69 -4.27
C GLN A 91 -9.34 26.13 -4.46
N PRO A 92 -10.11 25.46 -5.33
CA PRO A 92 -11.54 25.69 -5.45
C PRO A 92 -12.25 25.34 -4.14
N SER A 93 -13.40 25.99 -3.89
CA SER A 93 -14.24 25.71 -2.71
C SER A 93 -14.75 24.26 -2.70
N ASP A 94 -15.10 23.74 -3.88
CA ASP A 94 -15.36 22.32 -4.11
C ASP A 94 -14.04 21.60 -4.46
N PRO A 95 -13.55 20.66 -3.63
CA PRO A 95 -12.34 19.89 -3.92
C PRO A 95 -12.43 19.07 -5.22
N LYS A 96 -13.65 18.67 -5.65
CA LYS A 96 -13.88 17.86 -6.85
C LYS A 96 -13.53 18.62 -8.14
N GLN A 97 -13.60 19.96 -8.09
CA GLN A 97 -13.26 20.85 -9.19
C GLN A 97 -11.79 20.74 -9.64
N ILE A 98 -10.86 20.33 -8.75
CA ILE A 98 -9.46 20.08 -9.12
C ILE A 98 -9.35 18.96 -10.18
N TYR A 99 -10.20 17.94 -10.09
CA TYR A 99 -10.23 16.84 -11.05
C TYR A 99 -10.84 17.27 -12.38
N ALA A 100 -11.86 18.13 -12.35
CA ALA A 100 -12.42 18.74 -13.55
C ALA A 100 -11.36 19.54 -14.31
N TYR A 101 -10.59 20.36 -13.59
CA TYR A 101 -9.45 21.10 -14.13
C TYR A 101 -8.40 20.20 -14.75
N PHE A 102 -8.04 19.10 -14.10
CA PHE A 102 -7.07 18.14 -14.62
C PHE A 102 -7.56 17.42 -15.88
N ILE A 103 -8.82 16.98 -15.91
CA ILE A 103 -9.45 16.33 -17.07
C ILE A 103 -9.49 17.32 -18.25
N LYS A 104 -9.90 18.56 -18.00
CA LYS A 104 -9.97 19.64 -19.00
C LYS A 104 -8.57 19.93 -19.58
N ALA A 105 -7.59 20.17 -18.71
CA ALA A 105 -6.22 20.49 -19.14
C ALA A 105 -5.59 19.32 -19.91
N THR A 106 -5.72 18.10 -19.40
CA THR A 106 -5.13 16.90 -20.02
C THR A 106 -5.78 16.58 -21.36
N SER A 107 -7.11 16.68 -21.45
CA SER A 107 -7.84 16.47 -22.72
C SER A 107 -7.40 17.49 -23.77
N LEU A 108 -7.28 18.76 -23.40
CA LEU A 108 -6.87 19.79 -24.35
C LEU A 108 -5.43 19.59 -24.86
N VAL A 109 -4.51 19.23 -23.97
CA VAL A 109 -3.12 18.93 -24.35
C VAL A 109 -3.07 17.72 -25.27
N ARG A 110 -3.81 16.65 -24.95
CA ARG A 110 -3.96 15.46 -25.80
C ARG A 110 -4.47 15.87 -27.18
N ASP A 111 -5.62 16.53 -27.25
CA ASP A 111 -6.32 16.83 -28.50
C ASP A 111 -5.46 17.73 -29.40
N THR A 112 -4.68 18.65 -28.81
CA THR A 112 -3.76 19.50 -29.57
C THR A 112 -2.55 18.69 -30.07
N LEU A 113 -1.88 17.94 -29.19
CA LEU A 113 -0.64 17.24 -29.55
C LEU A 113 -0.87 16.03 -30.46
N GLU A 114 -2.06 15.42 -30.43
CA GLU A 114 -2.39 14.31 -31.33
C GLU A 114 -2.58 14.75 -32.77
N GLN A 115 -2.88 16.03 -33.01
CA GLN A 115 -2.93 16.62 -34.34
C GLN A 115 -1.56 17.01 -34.89
N CYS A 116 -0.53 17.12 -34.03
CA CYS A 116 0.82 17.50 -34.47
C CYS A 116 1.49 16.37 -35.26
N ARG A 117 1.87 16.67 -36.51
CA ARG A 117 2.54 15.74 -37.42
C ARG A 117 4.01 16.06 -37.66
N THR A 118 4.41 17.32 -37.48
CA THR A 118 5.76 17.85 -37.70
C THR A 118 6.35 18.47 -36.43
N VAL A 119 7.67 18.68 -36.40
CA VAL A 119 8.34 19.38 -35.29
C VAL A 119 7.78 20.78 -35.08
N ASP A 120 7.46 21.49 -36.16
CA ASP A 120 6.96 22.87 -36.07
C ASP A 120 5.52 22.92 -35.55
N ASP A 121 4.69 21.91 -35.84
CA ASP A 121 3.37 21.76 -35.21
C ASP A 121 3.51 21.64 -33.69
N VAL A 122 4.47 20.84 -33.22
CA VAL A 122 4.71 20.65 -31.77
C VAL A 122 5.24 21.95 -31.13
N LYS A 123 6.08 22.72 -31.82
CA LYS A 123 6.51 24.05 -31.33
C LYS A 123 5.33 25.02 -31.22
N GLY A 124 4.40 24.99 -32.18
CA GLY A 124 3.19 25.81 -32.19
C GLY A 124 2.13 25.40 -31.16
N ALA A 125 2.14 24.14 -30.71
CA ALA A 125 1.13 23.56 -29.82
C ALA A 125 0.95 24.35 -28.51
N THR A 126 2.03 24.93 -27.95
CA THR A 126 1.94 25.75 -26.73
C THR A 126 0.97 26.92 -26.90
N SER A 127 1.10 27.67 -28.00
CA SER A 127 0.23 28.82 -28.27
C SER A 127 -1.22 28.37 -28.49
N ALA A 128 -1.43 27.24 -29.17
CA ALA A 128 -2.75 26.67 -29.42
C ALA A 128 -3.44 26.23 -28.11
N ILE A 129 -2.73 25.54 -27.22
CA ILE A 129 -3.24 25.13 -25.89
C ILE A 129 -3.61 26.36 -25.07
N LEU A 130 -2.73 27.37 -25.00
CA LEU A 130 -3.01 28.59 -24.22
C LEU A 130 -4.19 29.37 -24.79
N THR A 131 -4.30 29.49 -26.10
CA THR A 131 -5.44 30.12 -26.78
C THR A 131 -6.74 29.40 -26.43
N ALA A 132 -6.78 28.07 -26.53
CA ALA A 132 -7.97 27.29 -26.21
C ALA A 132 -8.36 27.30 -24.72
N LEU A 133 -7.42 27.59 -23.82
CA LEU A 133 -7.71 27.88 -22.40
C LEU A 133 -8.27 29.28 -22.16
N GLY A 134 -8.34 30.13 -23.19
CA GLY A 134 -8.73 31.53 -23.09
C GLY A 134 -7.63 32.42 -22.51
N TRP A 135 -6.36 32.02 -22.57
CA TRP A 135 -5.23 32.74 -21.96
C TRP A 135 -5.11 34.20 -22.41
N TYR A 136 -5.29 34.44 -23.72
CA TYR A 136 -5.12 35.77 -24.32
C TYR A 136 -6.39 36.64 -24.22
N GLU A 137 -7.56 36.01 -24.07
CA GLU A 137 -8.84 36.71 -23.94
C GLU A 137 -9.14 37.09 -22.48
N LYS A 138 -8.69 36.25 -21.54
CA LYS A 138 -8.77 36.50 -20.10
C LYS A 138 -7.50 37.19 -19.60
N ALA A 139 -7.39 37.40 -18.29
CA ALA A 139 -6.24 38.03 -17.66
C ALA A 139 -4.98 37.12 -17.56
N GLY A 140 -4.84 36.11 -18.43
CA GLY A 140 -3.76 35.13 -18.42
C GLY A 140 -3.53 34.53 -17.03
N TRP A 141 -2.30 34.65 -16.52
CA TRP A 141 -1.92 34.15 -15.18
C TRP A 141 -2.66 34.80 -14.00
N LYS A 142 -3.29 35.97 -14.21
CA LYS A 142 -4.09 36.65 -13.19
C LYS A 142 -5.51 36.06 -13.10
N ASP A 143 -5.93 35.26 -14.08
CA ASP A 143 -7.20 34.56 -14.04
C ASP A 143 -7.12 33.34 -13.10
N PRO A 144 -7.92 33.27 -12.03
CA PRO A 144 -7.85 32.19 -11.05
C PRO A 144 -8.14 30.81 -11.63
N GLU A 145 -9.06 30.70 -12.60
CA GLU A 145 -9.48 29.44 -13.21
C GLU A 145 -8.41 28.89 -14.15
N ILE A 146 -7.82 29.75 -15.00
CA ILE A 146 -6.70 29.38 -15.86
C ILE A 146 -5.52 28.90 -15.02
N ARG A 147 -5.17 29.67 -13.98
CA ARG A 147 -4.07 29.35 -13.08
C ARG A 147 -4.30 28.01 -12.36
N ALA A 148 -5.49 27.78 -11.81
CA ALA A 148 -5.85 26.51 -11.17
C ALA A 148 -5.79 25.33 -12.16
N THR A 149 -6.32 25.53 -13.38
CA THR A 149 -6.32 24.52 -14.45
C THR A 149 -4.91 24.07 -14.81
N LEU A 150 -4.03 25.01 -15.10
CA LEU A 150 -2.65 24.73 -15.48
C LEU A 150 -1.83 24.10 -14.34
N PHE A 151 -2.06 24.51 -13.09
CA PHE A 151 -1.33 23.94 -11.97
C PHE A 151 -1.58 22.45 -11.75
N THR A 152 -2.75 21.93 -12.14
CA THR A 152 -3.03 20.49 -12.02
C THR A 152 -2.10 19.62 -12.87
N ILE A 153 -1.51 20.16 -13.94
CA ILE A 153 -0.62 19.44 -14.86
C ILE A 153 0.85 19.89 -14.79
N MET A 154 1.21 20.77 -13.85
CA MET A 154 2.55 21.36 -13.72
C MET A 154 3.28 20.90 -12.43
N PRO A 155 4.08 19.83 -12.49
CA PRO A 155 4.92 19.47 -11.37
C PRO A 155 6.07 20.49 -11.25
N ARG A 156 6.09 21.26 -10.15
CA ARG A 156 7.17 22.21 -9.77
C ARG A 156 7.31 23.48 -10.63
N ARG A 157 6.21 24.24 -10.82
CA ARG A 157 6.18 25.56 -11.51
C ARG A 157 6.83 25.60 -12.91
N HIS A 158 7.08 24.45 -13.55
CA HIS A 158 7.58 24.36 -14.92
C HIS A 158 6.42 24.04 -15.89
N TYR A 159 6.38 24.75 -17.02
CA TYR A 159 5.41 24.53 -18.09
C TYR A 159 5.76 23.23 -18.86
N PRO A 160 4.89 22.20 -18.88
CA PRO A 160 5.24 20.90 -19.46
C PRO A 160 5.37 20.96 -20.99
N PHE A 161 4.76 21.94 -21.64
CA PHE A 161 4.73 22.13 -23.10
C PHE A 161 5.83 23.07 -23.63
N GLU A 162 6.55 23.78 -22.76
CA GLU A 162 7.70 24.59 -23.20
C GLU A 162 8.87 23.66 -23.56
N LEU A 163 9.27 23.67 -24.83
CA LEU A 163 10.36 22.83 -25.34
C LEU A 163 11.67 23.62 -25.32
N SER A 164 12.63 23.15 -24.51
CA SER A 164 13.97 23.73 -24.43
C SER A 164 14.92 23.10 -25.46
N GLN A 165 16.09 23.72 -25.65
CA GLN A 165 17.16 23.12 -26.46
C GLN A 165 17.54 21.72 -25.96
N THR A 166 17.54 21.50 -24.64
CA THR A 166 17.80 20.20 -24.01
C THR A 166 16.79 19.14 -24.44
N ASP A 167 15.53 19.52 -24.65
CA ASP A 167 14.47 18.62 -25.09
C ASP A 167 14.63 18.22 -26.55
N HIS A 168 15.01 19.17 -27.40
CA HIS A 168 15.38 18.85 -28.78
C HIS A 168 16.59 17.92 -28.82
N THR A 169 17.63 18.14 -28.01
CA THR A 169 18.75 17.20 -27.91
C THR A 169 18.32 15.81 -27.43
N LYS A 170 17.39 15.75 -26.46
CA LYS A 170 16.82 14.49 -25.97
C LYS A 170 16.00 13.76 -27.04
N ALA A 171 15.14 14.47 -27.76
CA ALA A 171 14.33 13.91 -28.85
C ALA A 171 15.22 13.39 -30.00
N ASN A 172 16.23 14.16 -30.39
CA ASN A 172 17.23 13.72 -31.38
C ASN A 172 17.91 12.43 -30.96
N ARG A 173 18.28 12.32 -29.69
CA ARG A 173 18.87 11.09 -29.15
C ARG A 173 17.89 9.93 -29.18
N MET A 174 16.64 10.13 -28.77
CA MET A 174 15.62 9.08 -28.81
C MET A 174 15.47 8.50 -30.22
N VAL A 175 15.37 9.37 -31.23
CA VAL A 175 15.26 8.95 -32.64
C VAL A 175 16.53 8.24 -33.11
N ALA A 176 17.72 8.74 -32.76
CA ALA A 176 18.99 8.08 -33.08
C ALA A 176 19.10 6.68 -32.42
N ASP A 177 18.55 6.50 -31.22
CA ASP A 177 18.49 5.24 -30.49
C ASP A 177 17.38 4.29 -31.02
N GLY A 178 16.70 4.68 -32.10
CA GLY A 178 15.73 3.86 -32.84
C GLY A 178 14.27 4.06 -32.45
N PHE A 179 13.93 5.05 -31.61
CA PHE A 179 12.53 5.42 -31.37
C PHE A 179 11.88 5.91 -32.68
N PRO A 180 10.61 5.55 -32.98
CA PRO A 180 9.69 4.78 -32.14
C PRO A 180 9.67 3.26 -32.37
N SER A 181 10.47 2.75 -33.32
CA SER A 181 10.40 1.35 -33.78
C SER A 181 11.26 0.37 -32.98
N SER A 182 12.30 0.83 -32.27
CA SER A 182 13.18 -0.03 -31.48
C SER A 182 12.59 -0.26 -30.09
N LYS A 183 12.26 -1.53 -29.78
CA LYS A 183 12.17 -1.98 -28.38
C LYS A 183 13.57 -1.84 -27.78
N VAL A 184 13.85 -0.70 -27.14
CA VAL A 184 15.04 -0.57 -26.31
C VAL A 184 14.93 -1.66 -25.24
N GLU A 185 15.85 -2.62 -25.30
CA GLU A 185 15.88 -3.73 -24.36
C GLU A 185 15.86 -3.20 -22.91
N PRO A 186 15.05 -3.78 -22.00
CA PRO A 186 14.86 -3.23 -20.65
C PRO A 186 16.17 -2.97 -19.88
N TRP A 187 17.21 -3.77 -20.14
CA TRP A 187 18.52 -3.65 -19.51
C TRP A 187 19.38 -2.50 -20.05
N LEU A 188 19.08 -1.98 -21.25
CA LEU A 188 19.68 -0.76 -21.81
C LEU A 188 19.00 0.52 -21.33
N LYS A 189 17.86 0.43 -20.63
CA LYS A 189 17.13 1.62 -20.16
C LYS A 189 18.01 2.48 -19.23
N GLY A 190 18.20 3.74 -19.64
CA GLY A 190 19.00 4.72 -18.91
C GLY A 190 20.52 4.56 -19.06
N VAL A 191 20.99 3.65 -19.91
CA VAL A 191 22.41 3.52 -20.27
C VAL A 191 22.72 4.48 -21.42
N ARG A 192 23.82 5.22 -21.30
CA ARG A 192 24.34 6.11 -22.36
C ARG A 192 25.58 5.48 -22.97
N ILE A 193 25.57 5.23 -24.27
CA ILE A 193 26.75 4.79 -25.02
C ILE A 193 27.29 5.99 -25.81
N ALA A 194 28.59 6.27 -25.69
CA ALA A 194 29.22 7.39 -26.39
C ALA A 194 30.70 7.12 -26.65
N ALA A 195 31.26 7.81 -27.66
CA ALA A 195 32.69 7.83 -27.87
C ALA A 195 33.41 8.54 -26.71
N ASP A 196 34.55 8.02 -26.27
CA ASP A 196 35.33 8.53 -25.14
C ASP A 196 36.26 9.69 -25.53
N GLY A 197 36.17 10.18 -26.77
CA GLY A 197 37.02 11.23 -27.33
C GLY A 197 38.40 10.75 -27.82
N ARG A 198 38.73 9.46 -27.67
CA ARG A 198 40.01 8.85 -28.09
C ARG A 198 39.85 7.72 -29.11
N GLY A 199 38.69 7.66 -29.77
CA GLY A 199 38.37 6.66 -30.79
C GLY A 199 37.79 5.35 -30.23
N ALA A 200 37.54 5.26 -28.93
CA ALA A 200 36.85 4.13 -28.31
C ALA A 200 35.45 4.54 -27.81
N PHE A 201 34.64 3.55 -27.43
CA PHE A 201 33.29 3.71 -26.92
C PHE A 201 33.19 3.27 -25.44
N MET A 202 32.26 3.91 -24.72
CA MET A 202 31.98 3.63 -23.32
C MET A 202 30.46 3.67 -23.04
N ALA A 203 30.03 2.96 -21.99
CA ALA A 203 28.68 3.02 -21.46
C ALA A 203 28.64 3.62 -20.05
N VAL A 204 27.69 4.52 -19.80
CA VAL A 204 27.50 5.19 -18.50
C VAL A 204 26.04 5.14 -18.08
N LYS A 205 25.76 4.82 -16.82
CA LYS A 205 24.41 4.87 -16.22
C LYS A 205 24.47 5.65 -14.91
N SER A 206 23.67 6.72 -14.82
CA SER A 206 23.61 7.58 -13.61
C SER A 206 24.97 8.07 -13.09
N GLY A 207 25.91 8.38 -14.00
CA GLY A 207 27.26 8.84 -13.65
C GLY A 207 28.29 7.73 -13.41
N VAL A 208 27.87 6.47 -13.38
CA VAL A 208 28.76 5.31 -13.22
C VAL A 208 29.12 4.75 -14.59
N ILE A 209 30.41 4.57 -14.85
CA ILE A 209 30.91 3.90 -16.05
C ILE A 209 30.66 2.40 -15.90
N LEU A 210 29.87 1.83 -16.82
CA LEU A 210 29.57 0.39 -16.85
C LEU A 210 30.63 -0.39 -17.64
N VAL A 211 31.11 0.20 -18.74
CA VAL A 211 32.21 -0.34 -19.57
C VAL A 211 32.86 0.80 -20.36
N SER A 212 34.16 0.69 -20.66
CA SER A 212 34.93 1.64 -21.47
C SER A 212 35.91 0.92 -22.39
N GLY A 213 36.48 1.63 -23.36
CA GLY A 213 37.55 1.13 -24.22
C GLY A 213 37.11 0.14 -25.31
N LYS A 214 35.82 0.13 -25.68
CA LYS A 214 35.30 -0.76 -26.73
C LYS A 214 35.49 -0.14 -28.13
N PRO A 215 35.74 -0.93 -29.18
CA PRO A 215 36.06 -0.39 -30.50
C PRO A 215 34.88 0.31 -31.19
N ASP A 216 33.65 -0.10 -30.87
CA ASP A 216 32.44 0.39 -31.53
C ASP A 216 31.22 0.31 -30.60
N HIS A 217 30.09 0.85 -31.06
CA HIS A 217 28.83 0.82 -30.33
C HIS A 217 28.34 -0.62 -30.07
N ASP A 218 28.45 -1.51 -31.05
CA ASP A 218 27.88 -2.86 -30.98
C ASP A 218 28.62 -3.76 -29.98
N SER A 219 29.93 -3.60 -29.87
CA SER A 219 30.77 -4.28 -28.87
C SER A 219 30.51 -3.80 -27.44
N VAL A 220 30.07 -2.54 -27.24
CA VAL A 220 29.54 -2.07 -25.96
C VAL A 220 28.23 -2.78 -25.63
N VAL A 221 27.29 -2.82 -26.59
CA VAL A 221 25.98 -3.46 -26.40
C VAL A 221 26.13 -4.96 -26.12
N ALA A 222 27.00 -5.65 -26.86
CA ALA A 222 27.28 -7.08 -26.67
C ALA A 222 27.82 -7.37 -25.26
N HIS A 223 28.77 -6.56 -24.79
CA HIS A 223 29.33 -6.71 -23.44
C HIS A 223 28.27 -6.47 -22.35
N LEU A 224 27.45 -5.44 -22.49
CA LEU A 224 26.37 -5.17 -21.54
C LEU A 224 25.32 -6.30 -21.53
N LYS A 225 25.06 -6.92 -22.68
CA LYS A 225 24.17 -8.07 -22.80
C LYS A 225 24.72 -9.29 -22.07
N GLU A 226 26.02 -9.56 -22.21
CA GLU A 226 26.73 -10.64 -21.51
C GLU A 226 26.76 -10.43 -19.99
N VAL A 227 27.06 -9.21 -19.53
CA VAL A 227 27.01 -8.86 -18.10
C VAL A 227 25.58 -9.04 -17.56
N HIS A 228 24.57 -8.64 -18.33
CA HIS A 228 23.17 -8.82 -17.95
C HIS A 228 22.76 -10.29 -17.88
N SER A 229 23.13 -11.11 -18.87
CA SER A 229 22.82 -12.55 -18.88
C SER A 229 23.51 -13.28 -17.74
N THR A 230 24.78 -12.99 -17.49
CA THR A 230 25.55 -13.59 -16.38
C THR A 230 24.94 -13.23 -15.03
N ALA A 231 24.55 -11.96 -14.84
CA ALA A 231 23.85 -11.53 -13.63
C ALA A 231 22.46 -12.16 -13.48
N ALA A 232 21.77 -12.44 -14.59
CA ALA A 232 20.48 -13.13 -14.58
C ALA A 232 20.63 -14.62 -14.23
N GLU A 233 21.69 -15.28 -14.69
CA GLU A 233 22.02 -16.67 -14.34
C GLU A 233 22.45 -16.80 -12.87
N ALA A 234 23.31 -15.91 -12.36
CA ALA A 234 23.70 -15.91 -10.95
C ALA A 234 22.51 -15.65 -9.99
N LYS A 235 21.44 -14.99 -10.46
CA LYS A 235 20.18 -14.83 -9.71
C LYS A 235 19.29 -16.08 -9.70
N LYS A 236 19.50 -17.05 -10.60
CA LYS A 236 18.77 -18.32 -10.59
C LYS A 236 19.27 -19.25 -9.48
N ASP A 237 20.55 -19.17 -9.12
CA ASP A 237 21.19 -20.02 -8.10
C ASP A 237 21.02 -19.54 -6.65
N LYS A 238 20.53 -18.31 -6.42
CA LYS A 238 20.14 -17.91 -5.07
C LYS A 238 18.81 -18.58 -4.72
N PRO A 239 18.71 -19.35 -3.61
CA PRO A 239 17.43 -19.86 -3.17
C PRO A 239 16.48 -18.68 -2.96
N LYS A 240 15.47 -18.60 -3.82
CA LYS A 240 14.40 -17.61 -3.65
C LYS A 240 13.57 -18.10 -2.47
N SER A 241 13.60 -17.38 -1.35
CA SER A 241 12.57 -17.55 -0.33
C SER A 241 11.21 -17.45 -1.03
N PRO A 242 10.33 -18.44 -0.91
CA PRO A 242 9.04 -18.40 -1.58
C PRO A 242 8.30 -17.12 -1.17
N PRO A 243 7.57 -16.46 -2.08
CA PRO A 243 6.70 -15.36 -1.67
C PRO A 243 5.75 -15.90 -0.59
N MET A 244 5.66 -15.19 0.54
CA MET A 244 4.71 -15.51 1.61
C MET A 244 3.32 -15.09 1.17
N TYR A 245 2.76 -15.86 0.25
CA TYR A 245 1.40 -15.71 -0.22
C TYR A 245 0.60 -16.91 0.30
N ARG A 246 -0.63 -16.69 0.75
CA ARG A 246 -1.52 -17.78 1.18
C ARG A 246 -1.68 -18.76 0.02
N GLU A 247 -1.45 -20.04 0.25
CA GLU A 247 -1.65 -21.05 -0.80
C GLU A 247 -3.12 -21.02 -1.25
N ARG A 248 -3.33 -21.15 -2.57
CA ARG A 248 -4.68 -21.18 -3.13
C ARG A 248 -5.40 -22.41 -2.58
N ILE A 249 -6.60 -22.21 -2.04
CA ILE A 249 -7.46 -23.30 -1.63
C ILE A 249 -8.09 -23.94 -2.87
N ASP A 250 -7.74 -25.19 -3.15
CA ASP A 250 -8.38 -25.95 -4.22
C ASP A 250 -9.72 -26.56 -3.76
N LYS A 251 -9.87 -26.84 -2.46
CA LYS A 251 -11.11 -27.34 -1.85
C LYS A 251 -11.32 -26.76 -0.46
N ILE A 252 -12.47 -26.13 -0.24
CA ILE A 252 -12.85 -25.58 1.07
C ILE A 252 -13.29 -26.71 2.00
N ASP A 253 -12.69 -26.77 3.18
CA ASP A 253 -13.15 -27.58 4.30
C ASP A 253 -13.89 -26.70 5.32
N ARG A 254 -15.12 -27.11 5.65
CA ARG A 254 -15.89 -26.59 6.77
C ARG A 254 -16.42 -27.77 7.56
N SER A 255 -15.89 -27.97 8.76
CA SER A 255 -16.16 -29.16 9.59
C SER A 255 -16.19 -28.81 11.07
N GLY A 256 -16.88 -29.64 11.87
CA GLY A 256 -17.03 -29.42 13.32
C GLY A 256 -17.88 -28.20 13.69
N LEU A 257 -18.67 -27.68 12.76
CA LEU A 257 -19.50 -26.47 12.91
C LEU A 257 -20.95 -26.79 12.53
N GLU A 258 -21.89 -26.00 13.05
CA GLU A 258 -23.33 -26.17 12.79
C GLU A 258 -23.68 -25.92 11.32
N ASP A 259 -24.64 -26.67 10.78
CA ASP A 259 -25.21 -26.39 9.46
C ASP A 259 -26.34 -25.36 9.58
N TYR A 260 -26.00 -24.10 9.35
CA TYR A 260 -26.95 -22.98 9.44
C TYR A 260 -27.96 -22.96 8.29
N ARG A 261 -27.60 -23.55 7.16
CA ARG A 261 -28.38 -23.49 5.92
C ARG A 261 -29.30 -24.69 5.74
N ASN A 262 -29.09 -25.76 6.51
CA ASN A 262 -29.85 -27.01 6.42
C ASN A 262 -29.92 -27.55 4.98
N GLY A 263 -28.82 -27.43 4.24
CA GLY A 263 -28.71 -27.84 2.83
C GLY A 263 -29.42 -26.95 1.81
N VAL A 264 -29.97 -25.79 2.20
CA VAL A 264 -30.66 -24.85 1.28
C VAL A 264 -29.74 -23.68 0.90
N PRO A 265 -29.63 -23.30 -0.38
CA PRO A 265 -28.88 -22.11 -0.78
C PRO A 265 -29.45 -20.83 -0.14
N ILE A 266 -28.59 -19.93 0.33
CA ILE A 266 -29.04 -18.71 0.99
C ILE A 266 -29.59 -17.71 -0.03
N THR A 267 -30.69 -17.02 0.31
CA THR A 267 -31.25 -15.96 -0.54
C THR A 267 -30.72 -14.57 -0.14
N PRO A 268 -30.74 -13.58 -1.05
CA PRO A 268 -30.42 -12.18 -0.73
C PRO A 268 -31.18 -11.63 0.48
N GLU A 269 -32.47 -11.96 0.60
CA GLU A 269 -33.35 -11.50 1.66
C GLU A 269 -32.92 -12.08 3.01
N ALA A 270 -32.70 -13.40 3.06
CA ALA A 270 -32.24 -14.08 4.28
C ALA A 270 -30.85 -13.61 4.71
N PHE A 271 -29.94 -13.38 3.75
CA PHE A 271 -28.61 -12.81 4.03
C PHE A 271 -28.72 -11.40 4.62
N THR A 272 -29.57 -10.56 4.04
CA THR A 272 -29.79 -9.17 4.48
C THR A 272 -30.46 -9.12 5.85
N GLU A 273 -31.47 -9.95 6.09
CA GLU A 273 -32.18 -10.02 7.38
C GLU A 273 -31.28 -10.47 8.53
N GLN A 274 -30.39 -11.44 8.26
CA GLN A 274 -29.47 -11.99 9.25
C GLN A 274 -28.39 -10.97 9.66
N PHE A 275 -27.73 -10.35 8.68
CA PHE A 275 -26.51 -9.58 8.93
C PHE A 275 -26.67 -8.06 8.77
N GLY A 276 -27.59 -7.61 7.91
CA GLY A 276 -27.81 -6.18 7.65
C GLY A 276 -26.69 -5.48 6.90
N PHE A 277 -25.93 -6.15 6.02
CA PHE A 277 -24.91 -5.48 5.20
C PHE A 277 -25.55 -4.38 4.32
N ARG A 278 -24.82 -3.27 4.13
CA ARG A 278 -25.27 -2.11 3.34
C ARG A 278 -25.63 -2.51 1.90
N GLY A 279 -24.84 -3.40 1.32
CA GLY A 279 -25.06 -3.95 0.00
C GLY A 279 -24.09 -5.08 -0.33
N VAL A 280 -24.48 -5.91 -1.29
CA VAL A 280 -23.69 -7.02 -1.83
C VAL A 280 -23.64 -6.92 -3.35
N GLU A 281 -22.44 -6.83 -3.91
CA GLU A 281 -22.22 -6.75 -5.36
C GLU A 281 -21.51 -7.99 -5.91
N PHE A 282 -21.93 -8.42 -7.10
CA PHE A 282 -21.30 -9.51 -7.84
C PHE A 282 -20.61 -9.00 -9.11
N GLY A 283 -19.49 -9.63 -9.45
CA GLY A 283 -18.79 -9.37 -10.70
C GLY A 283 -19.68 -9.65 -11.91
N GLU A 284 -19.62 -8.76 -12.91
CA GLU A 284 -20.44 -8.85 -14.13
C GLU A 284 -20.30 -10.21 -14.85
N TRP A 285 -19.07 -10.73 -14.90
CA TRP A 285 -18.74 -11.99 -15.55
C TRP A 285 -18.75 -13.20 -14.60
N LEU A 286 -19.36 -13.06 -13.42
CA LEU A 286 -19.51 -14.14 -12.44
C LEU A 286 -20.77 -14.96 -12.77
N PRO A 287 -20.66 -16.24 -13.14
CA PRO A 287 -21.83 -17.08 -13.45
C PRO A 287 -22.72 -17.29 -12.22
N ASP A 288 -24.04 -17.42 -12.42
CA ASP A 288 -25.03 -17.50 -11.34
C ASP A 288 -24.73 -18.61 -10.31
N GLY A 289 -24.29 -19.79 -10.76
CA GLY A 289 -23.88 -20.87 -9.85
C GLY A 289 -22.67 -20.51 -8.98
N GLU A 290 -21.72 -19.72 -9.52
CA GLU A 290 -20.57 -19.22 -8.76
C GLU A 290 -20.98 -18.10 -7.81
N ARG A 291 -21.96 -17.25 -8.19
CA ARG A 291 -22.55 -16.22 -7.32
C ARG A 291 -23.21 -16.85 -6.09
N GLN A 292 -24.02 -17.89 -6.29
CA GLN A 292 -24.64 -18.61 -5.18
C GLN A 292 -23.59 -19.26 -4.29
N LEU A 293 -22.60 -19.92 -4.87
CA LEU A 293 -21.52 -20.60 -4.12
C LEU A 293 -20.76 -19.64 -3.20
N VAL A 294 -20.37 -18.46 -3.71
CA VAL A 294 -19.63 -17.47 -2.88
C VAL A 294 -20.51 -16.82 -1.83
N LEU A 295 -21.81 -16.64 -2.11
CA LEU A 295 -22.77 -16.11 -1.14
C LEU A 295 -23.02 -17.11 0.00
N ASP A 296 -23.22 -18.38 -0.34
CA ASP A 296 -23.36 -19.50 0.60
C ASP A 296 -22.15 -19.61 1.53
N HIS A 297 -20.93 -19.61 0.96
CA HIS A 297 -19.70 -19.67 1.74
C HIS A 297 -19.49 -18.43 2.60
N ALA A 298 -19.81 -17.24 2.09
CA ALA A 298 -19.74 -16.02 2.89
C ALA A 298 -20.74 -16.04 4.05
N TYR A 299 -21.96 -16.53 3.83
CA TYR A 299 -22.97 -16.68 4.87
C TYR A 299 -22.47 -17.60 5.98
N ASP A 300 -22.01 -18.81 5.63
CA ASP A 300 -21.49 -19.79 6.59
C ASP A 300 -20.29 -19.22 7.37
N ALA A 301 -19.34 -18.60 6.67
CA ALA A 301 -18.16 -18.00 7.27
C ALA A 301 -18.48 -16.83 8.21
N LEU A 302 -19.45 -15.98 7.87
CA LEU A 302 -19.87 -14.89 8.75
C LEU A 302 -20.57 -15.45 9.99
N ARG A 303 -21.44 -16.46 9.87
CA ARG A 303 -22.05 -17.13 11.03
C ARG A 303 -20.98 -17.78 11.92
N ASP A 304 -20.00 -18.45 11.33
CA ASP A 304 -18.88 -19.04 12.06
C ASP A 304 -18.12 -17.98 12.85
N MET A 305 -17.86 -16.81 12.26
CA MET A 305 -17.20 -15.69 12.94
C MET A 305 -18.04 -15.14 14.09
N ALA A 306 -19.34 -14.91 13.87
CA ALA A 306 -20.24 -14.42 14.92
C ALA A 306 -20.25 -15.35 16.13
N VAL A 307 -20.40 -16.65 15.88
CA VAL A 307 -20.37 -17.69 16.92
C VAL A 307 -18.99 -17.77 17.58
N ALA A 308 -17.90 -17.67 16.81
CA ALA A 308 -16.54 -17.74 17.35
C ALA A 308 -16.21 -16.56 18.28
N LEU A 309 -16.67 -15.35 17.92
CA LEU A 309 -16.44 -14.13 18.69
C LEU A 309 -17.50 -13.90 19.78
N ASP A 310 -18.54 -14.73 19.84
CA ASP A 310 -19.68 -14.60 20.76
C ASP A 310 -20.39 -13.23 20.60
N ILE A 311 -20.68 -12.87 19.35
CA ILE A 311 -21.32 -11.59 18.99
C ILE A 311 -22.59 -11.84 18.17
N PRO A 312 -23.59 -10.94 18.24
CA PRO A 312 -24.73 -10.97 17.33
C PRO A 312 -24.32 -10.81 15.86
N ASP A 313 -24.98 -11.53 14.95
CA ASP A 313 -24.69 -11.51 13.51
C ASP A 313 -24.71 -10.12 12.89
N ARG A 314 -25.69 -9.30 13.31
CA ARG A 314 -25.87 -7.94 12.82
C ARG A 314 -24.68 -7.03 13.11
N LEU A 315 -23.81 -7.39 14.07
CA LEU A 315 -22.61 -6.61 14.35
C LEU A 315 -21.52 -6.82 13.30
N LEU A 316 -21.57 -7.90 12.51
CA LEU A 316 -20.60 -8.13 11.43
C LEU A 316 -20.74 -7.12 10.29
N SER A 317 -21.92 -6.52 10.10
CA SER A 317 -22.11 -5.41 9.17
C SER A 317 -21.67 -4.05 9.74
N LEU A 318 -21.23 -4.03 11.01
CA LEU A 318 -20.71 -2.86 11.73
C LEU A 318 -21.68 -1.66 11.69
N GLY A 319 -22.92 -1.92 12.13
CA GLY A 319 -24.02 -0.94 12.12
C GLY A 319 -24.63 -0.75 10.73
N GLY A 320 -24.64 -1.79 9.91
CA GLY A 320 -25.16 -1.75 8.54
C GLY A 320 -24.37 -0.88 7.57
N ARG A 321 -23.14 -0.49 7.92
CA ARG A 321 -22.27 0.37 7.10
C ARG A 321 -21.39 -0.42 6.14
N LEU A 322 -21.04 -1.65 6.51
CA LEU A 322 -20.16 -2.51 5.74
C LEU A 322 -20.89 -3.13 4.55
N ALA A 323 -20.22 -3.17 3.41
CA ALA A 323 -20.68 -3.84 2.20
C ALA A 323 -19.76 -4.99 1.80
N LEU A 324 -20.26 -5.91 0.96
CA LEU A 324 -19.49 -7.02 0.40
C LEU A 324 -19.47 -6.96 -1.13
N ALA A 325 -18.37 -7.41 -1.72
CA ALA A 325 -18.21 -7.52 -3.15
C ALA A 325 -17.54 -8.84 -3.52
N PHE A 326 -18.07 -9.54 -4.52
CA PHE A 326 -17.54 -10.81 -5.00
C PHE A 326 -17.07 -10.69 -6.44
N GLY A 327 -15.75 -10.65 -6.64
CA GLY A 327 -15.12 -10.66 -7.96
C GLY A 327 -15.42 -9.42 -8.81
N SER A 328 -15.89 -8.33 -8.21
CA SER A 328 -16.32 -7.13 -8.94
C SER A 328 -15.19 -6.11 -9.19
N ARG A 329 -14.13 -6.08 -8.36
CA ARG A 329 -13.11 -5.01 -8.38
C ARG A 329 -11.90 -5.26 -9.30
N GLY A 330 -11.56 -6.50 -9.66
CA GLY A 330 -10.59 -6.81 -10.73
C GLY A 330 -9.11 -6.41 -10.49
N ASN A 331 -8.68 -6.18 -9.24
CA ASN A 331 -7.33 -5.69 -8.89
C ASN A 331 -6.24 -6.77 -8.79
N GLY A 332 -6.52 -8.03 -9.17
CA GLY A 332 -5.58 -9.14 -9.09
C GLY A 332 -5.22 -9.59 -7.67
N ARG A 333 -5.76 -8.93 -6.64
CA ARG A 333 -5.66 -9.34 -5.24
C ARG A 333 -6.75 -10.35 -4.89
N PRO A 334 -6.49 -11.31 -3.98
CA PRO A 334 -7.44 -12.36 -3.65
C PRO A 334 -8.58 -11.83 -2.77
N ALA A 335 -8.24 -10.90 -1.87
CA ALA A 335 -9.17 -10.14 -1.07
C ALA A 335 -8.55 -8.77 -0.75
N HIS A 336 -9.40 -7.78 -0.47
CA HIS A 336 -8.99 -6.50 0.11
C HIS A 336 -10.19 -5.72 0.66
N TYR A 337 -9.96 -4.95 1.71
CA TYR A 337 -10.86 -3.93 2.24
C TYR A 337 -10.60 -2.57 1.56
N GLU A 338 -11.66 -1.85 1.21
CA GLU A 338 -11.60 -0.47 0.70
C GLU A 338 -12.21 0.50 1.73
N PRO A 339 -11.38 1.29 2.45
CA PRO A 339 -11.87 2.21 3.49
C PRO A 339 -12.84 3.26 2.94
N THR A 340 -12.53 3.81 1.77
CA THR A 340 -13.32 4.84 1.09
C THR A 340 -14.78 4.43 0.87
N ARG A 341 -15.00 3.16 0.52
CA ARG A 341 -16.35 2.64 0.23
C ARG A 341 -16.89 1.78 1.35
N ILE A 342 -16.08 1.48 2.36
CA ILE A 342 -16.44 0.56 3.45
C ILE A 342 -16.95 -0.76 2.84
N VAL A 343 -16.12 -1.38 2.00
CA VAL A 343 -16.45 -2.64 1.32
C VAL A 343 -15.31 -3.63 1.44
N ILE A 344 -15.65 -4.89 1.73
CA ILE A 344 -14.74 -6.02 1.59
C ILE A 344 -14.97 -6.62 0.21
N ASN A 345 -13.91 -6.70 -0.60
CA ASN A 345 -13.95 -7.38 -1.87
C ASN A 345 -13.19 -8.72 -1.80
N LEU A 346 -13.88 -9.81 -2.09
CA LEU A 346 -13.33 -11.15 -2.24
C LEU A 346 -13.30 -11.53 -3.73
N SER A 347 -12.14 -11.96 -4.24
CA SER A 347 -11.99 -12.44 -5.63
C SER A 347 -12.51 -13.86 -5.76
N LYS A 348 -13.84 -14.03 -5.66
CA LYS A 348 -14.50 -15.33 -5.74
C LYS A 348 -13.87 -16.33 -4.74
N MET A 349 -13.73 -17.60 -5.14
CA MET A 349 -13.05 -18.64 -4.37
C MET A 349 -11.55 -18.42 -4.16
N THR A 350 -10.90 -17.56 -4.96
CA THR A 350 -9.47 -17.24 -4.72
C THR A 350 -9.27 -16.39 -3.47
N GLY A 351 -10.31 -15.68 -3.02
CA GLY A 351 -10.31 -14.93 -1.76
C GLY A 351 -10.60 -15.77 -0.52
N ALA A 352 -10.86 -17.07 -0.67
CA ALA A 352 -11.12 -17.97 0.46
C ALA A 352 -9.95 -17.96 1.45
N GLY A 353 -10.26 -17.91 2.74
CA GLY A 353 -9.30 -17.88 3.83
C GLY A 353 -8.78 -16.49 4.19
N ALA A 354 -9.29 -15.43 3.54
CA ALA A 354 -8.90 -14.06 3.81
C ALA A 354 -10.04 -13.20 4.39
N LEU A 355 -11.26 -13.72 4.49
CA LEU A 355 -12.41 -12.92 4.94
C LEU A 355 -12.19 -12.37 6.35
N ALA A 356 -11.66 -13.16 7.29
CA ALA A 356 -11.39 -12.68 8.64
C ALA A 356 -10.37 -11.53 8.67
N HIS A 357 -9.36 -11.58 7.80
CA HIS A 357 -8.37 -10.52 7.65
C HIS A 357 -9.03 -9.20 7.19
N GLU A 358 -9.88 -9.26 6.16
CA GLU A 358 -10.57 -8.07 5.65
C GLU A 358 -11.62 -7.52 6.64
N VAL A 359 -12.29 -8.40 7.40
CA VAL A 359 -13.14 -7.97 8.53
C VAL A 359 -12.30 -7.27 9.61
N GLY A 360 -11.08 -7.73 9.86
CA GLY A 360 -10.13 -7.06 10.75
C GLY A 360 -9.82 -5.62 10.30
N HIS A 361 -9.60 -5.39 9.01
CA HIS A 361 -9.44 -4.04 8.47
C HIS A 361 -10.71 -3.18 8.58
N ALA A 362 -11.88 -3.77 8.33
CA ALA A 362 -13.15 -3.07 8.47
C ALA A 362 -13.43 -2.67 9.93
N LEU A 363 -13.16 -3.58 10.87
CA LEU A 363 -13.26 -3.36 12.31
C LEU A 363 -12.32 -2.25 12.77
N ASP A 364 -11.04 -2.31 12.35
CA ASP A 364 -10.02 -1.30 12.61
C ASP A 364 -10.51 0.09 12.18
N HIS A 365 -11.06 0.20 10.96
CA HIS A 365 -11.54 1.46 10.40
C HIS A 365 -12.78 1.98 11.13
N LEU A 366 -13.86 1.20 11.17
CA LEU A 366 -15.18 1.72 11.54
C LEU A 366 -15.33 1.95 13.05
N LEU A 367 -14.71 1.12 13.89
CA LEU A 367 -14.66 1.40 15.32
C LEU A 367 -13.72 2.57 15.64
N GLY A 368 -12.64 2.71 14.89
CA GLY A 368 -11.74 3.85 15.04
C GLY A 368 -12.40 5.19 14.69
N GLU A 369 -13.26 5.22 13.67
CA GLU A 369 -14.11 6.38 13.37
C GLU A 369 -15.11 6.68 14.49
N ALA A 370 -15.81 5.66 15.00
CA ALA A 370 -16.80 5.84 16.08
C ALA A 370 -16.17 6.37 17.38
N GLY A 371 -14.87 6.11 17.59
CA GLY A 371 -14.13 6.56 18.77
C GLY A 371 -13.63 8.01 18.71
N PHE A 372 -13.78 8.72 17.59
CA PHE A 372 -13.08 9.98 17.36
C PHE A 372 -13.98 11.21 17.61
N GLU A 373 -13.54 12.12 18.49
CA GLU A 373 -14.13 13.46 18.65
C GLU A 373 -13.28 14.49 17.89
N GLY A 374 -13.78 15.00 16.75
CA GLY A 374 -13.14 16.05 15.94
C GLY A 374 -12.85 15.64 14.49
N VAL A 375 -12.41 16.58 13.63
CA VAL A 375 -12.10 16.28 12.23
C VAL A 375 -10.65 16.64 11.96
N THR A 376 -9.82 15.68 11.52
CA THR A 376 -8.51 15.95 10.93
C THR A 376 -8.53 15.48 9.48
N LYS A 377 -8.37 16.43 8.54
CA LYS A 377 -8.51 16.18 7.11
C LYS A 377 -7.32 15.36 6.60
N GLY A 378 -7.57 14.13 6.13
CA GLY A 378 -6.63 13.35 5.32
C GLY A 378 -6.10 12.04 5.92
N ASP A 379 -6.45 11.71 7.16
CA ASP A 379 -6.06 10.44 7.80
C ASP A 379 -7.25 9.47 7.89
N VAL A 380 -6.99 8.16 7.77
CA VAL A 380 -8.00 7.12 8.04
C VAL A 380 -8.08 6.91 9.55
N HIS A 381 -9.19 7.35 10.15
CA HIS A 381 -9.45 7.13 11.57
C HIS A 381 -9.58 5.63 11.84
N SER A 382 -8.85 5.14 12.84
CA SER A 382 -8.73 3.69 13.05
C SER A 382 -8.31 3.36 14.47
N LEU A 383 -8.59 2.13 14.91
CA LEU A 383 -8.12 1.62 16.19
C LEU A 383 -6.58 1.60 16.22
N SER A 384 -5.97 1.11 15.14
CA SER A 384 -4.54 0.85 15.01
C SER A 384 -3.68 2.09 14.74
N GLY A 385 -4.27 3.18 14.26
CA GLY A 385 -3.53 4.33 13.71
C GLY A 385 -3.14 4.17 12.24
N TRP A 386 -3.70 3.13 11.58
CA TRP A 386 -3.66 2.79 10.17
C TRP A 386 -2.25 2.66 9.58
N TYR A 387 -1.61 3.81 9.34
CA TYR A 387 -0.29 3.94 8.75
C TYR A 387 0.83 4.14 9.78
N SER A 388 0.52 4.65 10.97
CA SER A 388 1.54 5.08 11.93
C SER A 388 1.27 4.63 13.35
N TRP A 389 2.33 4.19 14.03
CA TRP A 389 2.30 3.83 15.44
C TRP A 389 2.24 5.08 16.32
N SER A 390 1.40 5.07 17.35
CA SER A 390 1.40 6.07 18.41
C SER A 390 1.85 5.47 19.76
N LYS A 391 2.24 6.33 20.70
CA LYS A 391 2.55 5.89 22.07
C LYS A 391 1.32 5.33 22.79
N SER A 392 0.17 5.94 22.54
CA SER A 392 -1.14 5.48 23.01
C SER A 392 -2.22 5.91 22.01
N ARG A 393 -3.28 5.11 21.92
CA ARG A 393 -4.51 5.35 21.15
C ARG A 393 -5.69 5.73 22.05
N ALA A 394 -5.59 5.54 23.37
CA ALA A 394 -6.73 5.68 24.28
C ALA A 394 -7.41 7.06 24.17
N SER A 395 -6.62 8.14 24.13
CA SER A 395 -7.17 9.50 23.99
C SER A 395 -7.86 9.74 22.65
N SER A 396 -7.39 9.12 21.55
CA SER A 396 -8.00 9.28 20.22
C SER A 396 -9.25 8.41 20.03
N LEU A 397 -9.51 7.49 20.96
CA LEU A 397 -10.63 6.54 20.92
C LEU A 397 -11.68 6.85 22.00
N GLY A 398 -11.65 8.06 22.59
CA GLY A 398 -12.52 8.44 23.71
C GLY A 398 -14.03 8.26 23.44
N GLY A 399 -14.46 8.36 22.18
CA GLY A 399 -15.86 8.13 21.78
C GLY A 399 -16.36 6.69 21.98
N LEU A 400 -15.45 5.73 22.15
CA LEU A 400 -15.81 4.34 22.52
C LEU A 400 -16.11 4.19 24.02
N GLY A 401 -15.80 5.21 24.83
CA GLY A 401 -15.75 5.12 26.30
C GLY A 401 -14.36 4.72 26.80
N ALA A 402 -14.01 5.18 28.00
CA ALA A 402 -12.64 5.07 28.54
C ALA A 402 -12.13 3.62 28.61
N ASP A 403 -12.96 2.69 29.04
CA ASP A 403 -12.58 1.28 29.21
C ASP A 403 -12.32 0.60 27.85
N ALA A 404 -13.20 0.83 26.87
CA ALA A 404 -13.02 0.29 25.52
C ALA A 404 -11.80 0.92 24.82
N ALA A 405 -11.65 2.24 24.94
CA ALA A 405 -10.49 2.97 24.40
C ALA A 405 -9.17 2.44 24.97
N GLN A 406 -9.12 2.19 26.28
CA GLN A 406 -7.96 1.61 26.95
C GLN A 406 -7.71 0.17 26.50
N ALA A 407 -8.75 -0.65 26.36
CA ALA A 407 -8.61 -2.04 25.92
C ALA A 407 -8.09 -2.13 24.46
N TRP A 408 -8.52 -1.25 23.57
CA TRP A 408 -7.96 -1.20 22.20
C TRP A 408 -6.51 -0.67 22.18
N ASP A 409 -6.14 0.25 23.06
CA ASP A 409 -4.74 0.66 23.22
C ASP A 409 -3.86 -0.48 23.76
N GLU A 410 -4.41 -1.30 24.67
CA GLU A 410 -3.77 -2.52 25.16
C GLU A 410 -3.55 -3.53 24.02
N VAL A 411 -4.54 -3.77 23.16
CA VAL A 411 -4.38 -4.60 21.94
C VAL A 411 -3.18 -4.11 21.14
N MET A 412 -3.13 -2.83 20.77
CA MET A 412 -2.03 -2.27 19.99
C MET A 412 -0.67 -2.34 20.71
N THR A 413 -0.68 -2.31 22.04
CA THR A 413 0.53 -2.49 22.86
C THR A 413 1.02 -3.94 22.82
N THR A 414 0.11 -4.92 22.94
CA THR A 414 0.47 -6.36 22.86
C THR A 414 0.99 -6.76 21.48
N LEU A 415 0.54 -6.11 20.40
CA LEU A 415 1.05 -6.39 19.05
C LEU A 415 2.54 -6.03 18.91
N ARG A 416 2.99 -4.94 19.53
CA ARG A 416 4.36 -4.41 19.37
C ARG A 416 5.31 -4.77 20.49
N SER A 417 4.76 -5.15 21.64
CA SER A 417 5.54 -5.30 22.85
C SER A 417 4.99 -6.37 23.77
N ARG A 418 5.91 -7.04 24.44
CA ARG A 418 5.61 -8.02 25.49
C ARG A 418 6.60 -7.91 26.61
N ARG A 419 6.21 -8.43 27.76
CA ARG A 419 7.13 -8.56 28.90
C ARG A 419 8.09 -9.71 28.62
N ARG A 420 9.39 -9.46 28.77
CA ARG A 420 10.41 -10.52 28.62
C ARG A 420 10.33 -11.50 29.79
N THR A 421 10.61 -12.77 29.54
CA THR A 421 10.92 -13.71 30.62
C THR A 421 12.23 -13.29 31.31
N ARG A 422 12.51 -13.86 32.49
CA ARG A 422 13.77 -13.58 33.20
C ARG A 422 14.98 -13.92 32.32
N ASP A 423 14.95 -15.08 31.68
CA ASP A 423 16.05 -15.56 30.85
C ASP A 423 16.24 -14.69 29.61
N GLU A 424 15.15 -14.28 28.96
CA GLU A 424 15.19 -13.33 27.83
C GLU A 424 15.72 -11.96 28.24
N GLN A 425 15.40 -11.49 29.45
CA GLN A 425 15.91 -10.23 29.96
C GLN A 425 17.42 -10.30 30.24
N VAL A 426 17.89 -11.41 30.83
CA VAL A 426 19.32 -11.65 31.05
C VAL A 426 20.06 -11.73 29.72
N ALA A 427 19.55 -12.51 28.76
CA ALA A 427 20.10 -12.60 27.42
C ALA A 427 20.13 -11.24 26.71
N HIS A 428 19.08 -10.43 26.84
CA HIS A 428 19.05 -9.06 26.31
C HIS A 428 20.14 -8.16 26.93
N PHE A 429 20.41 -8.28 28.23
CA PHE A 429 21.53 -7.58 28.84
C PHE A 429 22.88 -8.07 28.29
N ASP A 430 23.05 -9.37 28.14
CA ASP A 430 24.26 -9.98 27.59
C ASP A 430 24.54 -9.53 26.16
N THR A 431 23.58 -9.66 25.24
CA THR A 431 23.72 -9.18 23.86
C THR A 431 24.09 -7.69 23.80
N ARG A 432 23.47 -6.85 24.65
CA ARG A 432 23.77 -5.42 24.69
C ARG A 432 25.19 -5.13 25.20
N LEU A 433 25.63 -5.85 26.24
CA LEU A 433 26.99 -5.72 26.74
C LEU A 433 28.00 -6.16 25.68
N GLU A 434 27.77 -7.28 24.99
CA GLU A 434 28.61 -7.76 23.89
C GLU A 434 28.74 -6.71 22.78
N LEU A 435 27.63 -6.16 22.29
CA LEU A 435 27.64 -5.12 21.26
C LEU A 435 28.36 -3.84 21.71
N MET A 436 28.12 -3.40 22.94
CA MET A 436 28.77 -2.20 23.48
C MET A 436 30.27 -2.40 23.67
N ASN A 437 30.70 -3.58 24.13
CA ASN A 437 32.12 -3.93 24.24
C ASN A 437 32.78 -4.01 22.87
N ALA A 438 32.15 -4.66 21.88
CA ALA A 438 32.70 -4.74 20.52
C ALA A 438 32.87 -3.34 19.89
N GLN A 439 31.89 -2.45 20.09
CA GLN A 439 31.98 -1.06 19.62
C GLN A 439 33.09 -0.28 20.36
N LEU A 440 33.25 -0.52 21.67
CA LEU A 440 34.33 0.08 22.45
C LEU A 440 35.70 -0.36 21.91
N ASP A 441 35.90 -1.67 21.72
CA ASP A 441 37.14 -2.26 21.20
C ASP A 441 37.51 -1.72 19.80
N GLU A 442 36.52 -1.57 18.92
CA GLU A 442 36.71 -1.00 17.58
C GLU A 442 37.20 0.46 17.66
N GLN A 443 36.57 1.29 18.49
CA GLN A 443 36.96 2.69 18.62
C GLN A 443 38.30 2.86 19.36
N GLU A 444 38.64 1.98 20.29
CA GLU A 444 39.98 1.94 20.91
C GLU A 444 41.06 1.63 19.88
N LYS A 445 40.81 0.69 18.95
CA LYS A 445 41.71 0.42 17.81
C LYS A 445 41.83 1.63 16.90
N HIS A 446 40.71 2.27 16.54
CA HIS A 446 40.75 3.50 15.73
C HIS A 446 41.57 4.61 16.39
N LEU A 447 41.44 4.77 17.72
CA LEU A 447 42.23 5.74 18.47
C LEU A 447 43.72 5.39 18.46
N ALA A 448 44.07 4.10 18.61
CA ALA A 448 45.46 3.64 18.55
C ALA A 448 46.07 3.89 17.17
N ASP A 449 45.36 3.55 16.09
CA ASP A 449 45.79 3.78 14.70
C ASP A 449 45.94 5.28 14.41
N PHE A 450 45.01 6.09 14.90
CA PHE A 450 45.07 7.53 14.78
C PHE A 450 46.33 8.12 15.45
N LYS A 451 46.63 7.67 16.68
CA LYS A 451 47.84 8.08 17.40
C LYS A 451 49.12 7.66 16.67
N ALA A 452 49.13 6.46 16.09
CA ALA A 452 50.27 5.94 15.34
C ALA A 452 50.59 6.76 14.06
N ARG A 453 49.60 7.47 13.49
CA ARG A 453 49.76 8.28 12.27
C ARG A 453 50.29 9.71 12.50
N GLY A 454 50.57 10.11 13.74
CA GLY A 454 51.29 11.36 14.07
C GLY A 454 50.47 12.65 13.93
N GLY A 455 49.25 12.68 14.49
CA GLY A 455 48.28 13.77 14.36
C GLY A 455 48.81 15.21 14.57
N GLY A 456 48.36 16.13 13.71
CA GLY A 456 48.60 17.58 13.75
C GLY A 456 47.58 18.37 14.61
N ARG A 457 47.56 19.70 14.51
CA ARG A 457 46.83 20.57 15.47
C ARG A 457 45.29 20.50 15.41
N LEU A 458 44.71 20.06 14.27
CA LEU A 458 43.30 19.71 14.13
C LEU A 458 42.96 18.38 14.86
N ASP A 459 43.97 17.58 15.20
CA ASP A 459 43.85 16.21 15.72
C ASP A 459 43.69 16.15 17.25
N SER A 460 44.14 17.15 18.02
CA SER A 460 44.00 17.14 19.49
C SER A 460 42.55 17.33 19.98
N LYS A 461 41.72 18.11 19.24
CA LYS A 461 40.29 18.26 19.55
C LYS A 461 39.50 16.99 19.22
N PHE A 462 39.89 16.29 18.16
CA PHE A 462 39.30 15.01 17.78
C PHE A 462 39.64 13.92 18.81
N GLU A 463 40.92 13.83 19.21
CA GLU A 463 41.37 12.92 20.27
C GLU A 463 40.62 13.16 21.59
N GLY A 464 40.50 14.42 22.03
CA GLY A 464 39.78 14.75 23.26
C GLY A 464 38.31 14.34 23.23
N LYS A 465 37.62 14.52 22.09
CA LYS A 465 36.23 14.05 21.91
C LYS A 465 36.13 12.52 21.90
N MET A 466 37.07 11.84 21.25
CA MET A 466 37.13 10.37 21.22
C MET A 466 37.34 9.78 22.61
N LEU A 467 38.30 10.34 23.38
CA LEU A 467 38.56 9.92 24.76
C LEU A 467 37.36 10.17 25.68
N ALA A 468 36.68 11.30 25.54
CA ALA A 468 35.45 11.59 26.28
C ALA A 468 34.34 10.58 25.92
N TRP A 469 34.17 10.26 24.64
CA TRP A 469 33.22 9.25 24.19
C TRP A 469 33.55 7.85 24.74
N LEU A 470 34.83 7.44 24.71
CA LEU A 470 35.28 6.16 25.26
C LEU A 470 35.02 6.05 26.76
N SER A 471 35.32 7.12 27.51
CA SER A 471 35.04 7.20 28.95
C SER A 471 33.55 7.03 29.24
N GLU A 472 32.70 7.75 28.50
CA GLU A 472 31.25 7.64 28.62
C GLU A 472 30.75 6.22 28.27
N GLN A 473 31.25 5.59 27.21
CA GLN A 473 30.86 4.21 26.88
C GLN A 473 31.28 3.22 27.97
N LYS A 474 32.50 3.33 28.51
CA LYS A 474 32.97 2.50 29.64
C LYS A 474 32.05 2.65 30.86
N PHE A 475 31.66 3.88 31.19
CA PHE A 475 30.70 4.13 32.26
C PHE A 475 29.34 3.48 31.99
N ARG A 476 28.81 3.59 30.77
CA ARG A 476 27.53 2.96 30.38
C ARG A 476 27.60 1.43 30.44
N ILE A 477 28.71 0.81 30.02
CA ILE A 477 28.95 -0.64 30.13
C ILE A 477 28.98 -1.07 31.60
N ALA A 478 29.73 -0.37 32.44
CA ALA A 478 29.79 -0.66 33.88
C ALA A 478 28.42 -0.54 34.54
N ARG A 479 27.66 0.51 34.19
CA ARG A 479 26.28 0.70 34.68
C ARG A 479 25.35 -0.43 34.23
N LEU A 480 25.38 -0.82 32.97
CA LEU A 480 24.54 -1.91 32.46
C LEU A 480 24.92 -3.26 33.11
N THR A 481 26.21 -3.51 33.30
CA THR A 481 26.72 -4.69 34.01
C THR A 481 26.18 -4.73 35.44
N LYS A 482 26.20 -3.60 36.15
CA LYS A 482 25.62 -3.49 37.50
C LYS A 482 24.12 -3.77 37.50
N ILE A 483 23.36 -3.17 36.58
CA ILE A 483 21.91 -3.41 36.44
C ILE A 483 21.62 -4.88 36.19
N ARG A 484 22.37 -5.52 35.28
CA ARG A 484 22.25 -6.94 34.99
C ARG A 484 22.48 -7.80 36.23
N THR A 485 23.56 -7.56 36.97
CA THR A 485 23.88 -8.31 38.20
C THR A 485 22.80 -8.12 39.27
N GLU A 486 22.32 -6.89 39.47
CA GLU A 486 21.23 -6.60 40.40
C GLU A 486 19.92 -7.28 39.98
N PHE A 487 19.61 -7.34 38.68
CA PHE A 487 18.43 -8.04 38.16
C PHE A 487 18.50 -9.55 38.43
N ILE A 488 19.65 -10.18 38.16
CA ILE A 488 19.86 -11.61 38.44
C ILE A 488 19.70 -11.91 39.94
N ALA A 489 20.15 -11.01 40.81
CA ALA A 489 20.06 -11.18 42.25
C ALA A 489 18.65 -11.02 42.84
N ARG A 490 17.68 -10.43 42.10
CA ARG A 490 16.30 -10.26 42.57
C ARG A 490 15.50 -11.57 42.44
N PRO A 491 14.63 -11.90 43.42
CA PRO A 491 13.71 -13.02 43.30
C PRO A 491 12.62 -12.74 42.25
N GLU A 492 12.39 -13.71 41.37
CA GLU A 492 11.32 -13.87 40.35
C GLU A 492 10.53 -12.63 39.92
N VAL A 493 11.22 -11.57 39.50
CA VAL A 493 10.59 -10.46 38.78
C VAL A 493 10.68 -10.72 37.27
N PRO A 494 9.56 -10.58 36.53
CA PRO A 494 9.61 -10.59 35.07
C PRO A 494 10.56 -9.51 34.52
N GLY A 495 11.03 -9.72 33.30
CA GLY A 495 11.83 -8.73 32.58
C GLY A 495 11.07 -7.44 32.26
N ASP A 496 11.79 -6.48 31.68
CA ASP A 496 11.21 -5.25 31.18
C ASP A 496 10.32 -5.54 29.95
N VAL A 497 9.47 -4.56 29.62
CA VAL A 497 8.74 -4.59 28.35
C VAL A 497 9.73 -4.42 27.20
N GLY A 498 9.70 -5.37 26.27
CA GLY A 498 10.51 -5.41 25.06
C GLY A 498 9.64 -5.42 23.80
N GLU A 499 10.29 -5.39 22.64
CA GLU A 499 9.64 -5.67 21.36
C GLU A 499 9.08 -7.11 21.37
N SER A 500 7.88 -7.31 20.83
CA SER A 500 7.28 -8.63 20.62
C SER A 500 8.00 -9.39 19.52
N SER A 501 7.96 -10.73 19.53
CA SER A 501 8.48 -11.49 18.39
C SER A 501 7.66 -11.18 17.14
N TYR A 502 6.35 -10.97 17.29
CA TYR A 502 5.49 -10.55 16.19
C TYR A 502 5.97 -9.26 15.49
N MET A 503 6.36 -8.23 16.25
CA MET A 503 6.91 -7.00 15.69
C MET A 503 8.30 -7.19 15.10
N ALA A 504 9.17 -7.95 15.78
CA ALA A 504 10.51 -8.25 15.26
C ALA A 504 10.45 -8.99 13.91
N GLU A 505 9.57 -9.98 13.80
CA GLU A 505 9.32 -10.73 12.55
C GLU A 505 8.72 -9.83 11.47
N ALA A 506 7.72 -8.99 11.81
CA ALA A 506 7.16 -8.00 10.89
C ALA A 506 8.25 -7.05 10.33
N ASN A 507 9.16 -6.58 11.19
CA ASN A 507 10.30 -5.77 10.78
C ASN A 507 11.26 -6.53 9.86
N ALA A 508 11.57 -7.80 10.15
CA ALA A 508 12.42 -8.65 9.33
C ALA A 508 11.81 -8.88 7.93
N LEU A 509 10.48 -8.99 7.85
CA LEU A 509 9.76 -9.19 6.60
C LEU A 509 9.78 -7.95 5.70
N CYS A 510 9.85 -6.74 6.27
CA CYS A 510 10.03 -5.50 5.53
C CYS A 510 11.37 -5.45 4.78
N GLY A 511 11.45 -4.58 3.76
CA GLY A 511 12.63 -4.42 2.93
C GLY A 511 12.53 -3.18 2.03
N SER A 512 13.39 -3.08 1.02
CA SER A 512 13.45 -1.92 0.12
C SER A 512 12.16 -1.67 -0.69
N SER A 513 11.25 -2.65 -0.76
CA SER A 513 9.97 -2.57 -1.46
C SER A 513 8.82 -2.03 -0.61
N GLY A 514 9.03 -1.75 0.69
CA GLY A 514 8.06 -1.09 1.53
C GLY A 514 7.92 -1.65 2.94
N GLU A 515 7.07 -0.99 3.72
CA GLU A 515 6.86 -1.22 5.16
C GLU A 515 5.58 -1.98 5.49
N TYR A 516 4.97 -2.63 4.48
CA TYR A 516 3.66 -3.29 4.58
C TYR A 516 3.51 -4.15 5.85
N TRP A 517 4.43 -5.09 6.08
CA TRP A 517 4.34 -6.05 7.18
C TRP A 517 4.37 -5.44 8.58
N LYS A 518 4.97 -4.26 8.78
CA LYS A 518 5.03 -3.59 10.09
C LYS A 518 3.99 -2.47 10.25
N ARG A 519 3.13 -2.27 9.25
CA ARG A 519 2.04 -1.28 9.35
C ARG A 519 1.08 -1.68 10.46
N PRO A 520 0.61 -0.73 11.29
CA PRO A 520 -0.32 -1.02 12.38
C PRO A 520 -1.58 -1.78 11.90
N THR A 521 -2.21 -1.32 10.82
CA THR A 521 -3.44 -1.95 10.30
C THR A 521 -3.22 -3.39 9.80
N GLU A 522 -2.07 -3.67 9.17
CA GLU A 522 -1.73 -5.00 8.67
C GLU A 522 -1.37 -5.96 9.80
N MET A 523 -0.71 -5.46 10.85
CA MET A 523 -0.45 -6.24 12.05
C MET A 523 -1.73 -6.52 12.83
N PHE A 524 -2.64 -5.54 12.91
CA PHE A 524 -3.96 -5.68 13.52
C PHE A 524 -4.80 -6.73 12.80
N ALA A 525 -4.94 -6.63 11.47
CA ALA A 525 -5.75 -7.55 10.67
C ALA A 525 -5.28 -9.01 10.76
N ARG A 526 -3.96 -9.26 10.68
CA ARG A 526 -3.38 -10.61 10.84
C ARG A 526 -3.50 -11.15 12.28
N ALA A 527 -3.45 -10.28 13.28
CA ALA A 527 -3.66 -10.68 14.66
C ALA A 527 -5.14 -11.05 14.88
N PHE A 528 -6.08 -10.22 14.42
CA PHE A 528 -7.51 -10.50 14.46
C PHE A 528 -7.88 -11.79 13.72
N GLU A 529 -7.25 -12.05 12.58
CA GLU A 529 -7.38 -13.32 11.86
C GLU A 529 -7.00 -14.53 12.73
N CYS A 530 -5.92 -14.42 13.52
CA CYS A 530 -5.53 -15.47 14.48
C CYS A 530 -6.56 -15.64 15.60
N VAL A 531 -7.17 -14.54 16.08
CA VAL A 531 -8.25 -14.58 17.10
C VAL A 531 -9.41 -15.43 16.60
N VAL A 532 -9.87 -15.16 15.39
CA VAL A 532 -10.99 -15.88 14.75
C VAL A 532 -10.62 -17.35 14.54
N PHE A 533 -9.44 -17.63 13.99
CA PHE A 533 -8.97 -18.99 13.77
C PHE A 533 -8.91 -19.81 15.06
N ASP A 534 -8.31 -19.26 16.12
CA ASP A 534 -8.17 -19.95 17.40
C ASP A 534 -9.51 -20.12 18.12
N ALA A 535 -10.43 -19.16 17.98
CA ALA A 535 -11.76 -19.26 18.56
C ALA A 535 -12.60 -20.36 17.90
N ILE A 536 -12.46 -20.55 16.58
CA ILE A 536 -13.10 -21.66 15.86
C ILE A 536 -12.49 -23.00 16.27
N ALA A 537 -11.16 -23.08 16.31
CA ALA A 537 -10.46 -24.29 16.72
C ALA A 537 -10.78 -24.69 18.17
N ALA A 538 -10.93 -23.72 19.08
CA ALA A 538 -11.34 -23.96 20.46
C ALA A 538 -12.74 -24.58 20.60
N LYS A 539 -13.61 -24.39 19.59
CA LYS A 539 -14.93 -25.03 19.49
C LYS A 539 -14.89 -26.35 18.70
N GLY A 540 -13.70 -26.85 18.34
CA GLY A 540 -13.53 -28.08 17.55
C GLY A 540 -13.88 -27.93 16.07
N GLY A 541 -13.99 -26.69 15.58
CA GLY A 541 -14.39 -26.39 14.21
C GLY A 541 -13.23 -26.05 13.28
N ARG A 542 -13.56 -25.94 11.98
CA ARG A 542 -12.71 -25.44 10.90
C ARG A 542 -13.58 -24.73 9.87
N SER A 543 -13.15 -23.54 9.40
CA SER A 543 -13.87 -22.74 8.40
C SER A 543 -12.90 -22.11 7.39
N ASP A 544 -12.56 -22.86 6.32
CA ASP A 544 -11.50 -22.47 5.38
C ASP A 544 -11.86 -21.23 4.53
N TYR A 545 -13.14 -20.95 4.28
CA TYR A 545 -13.52 -19.72 3.56
C TYR A 545 -13.27 -18.48 4.41
N LEU A 546 -13.46 -18.60 5.73
CA LEU A 546 -13.29 -17.52 6.68
C LEU A 546 -11.81 -17.21 6.92
N VAL A 547 -11.05 -18.23 7.31
CA VAL A 547 -9.66 -18.09 7.74
C VAL A 547 -8.90 -19.40 7.60
N GLN A 548 -7.68 -19.32 7.09
CA GLN A 548 -6.73 -20.44 7.03
C GLN A 548 -5.30 -19.92 6.87
N GLY A 549 -4.31 -20.77 7.13
CA GLY A 549 -2.92 -20.41 6.91
C GLY A 549 -2.29 -19.58 8.01
N VAL A 550 -2.87 -19.64 9.20
CA VAL A 550 -2.41 -18.94 10.40
C VAL A 550 -2.05 -19.91 11.52
N GLU A 551 -1.74 -21.17 11.21
CA GLU A 551 -1.28 -22.15 12.21
C GLU A 551 0.03 -21.66 12.85
N MET A 552 0.20 -21.87 14.17
CA MET A 552 1.32 -21.29 14.94
C MET A 552 2.71 -21.66 14.40
N ASP A 553 2.84 -22.87 13.85
CA ASP A 553 4.11 -23.42 13.36
C ASP A 553 4.26 -23.35 11.84
N ARG A 554 3.27 -22.84 11.10
CA ARG A 554 3.26 -22.84 9.61
C ARG A 554 4.49 -22.19 9.00
N TYR A 555 4.90 -21.07 9.58
CA TYR A 555 6.04 -20.27 9.13
C TYR A 555 7.31 -20.52 9.95
N ALA A 556 7.32 -21.57 10.78
CA ALA A 556 8.52 -21.93 11.53
C ALA A 556 9.63 -22.45 10.61
N GLY A 557 10.88 -22.15 10.99
CA GLY A 557 12.08 -22.69 10.35
C GLY A 557 12.65 -21.87 9.18
N PRO A 558 13.81 -22.29 8.63
CA PRO A 558 14.65 -21.48 7.76
C PRO A 558 14.11 -21.33 6.32
N ARG A 559 12.99 -21.98 6.00
CA ARG A 559 12.34 -21.91 4.66
C ARG A 559 11.80 -20.49 4.38
N TRP A 560 11.34 -19.81 5.42
CA TRP A 560 10.66 -18.53 5.30
C TRP A 560 11.57 -17.39 5.75
N LYS A 561 11.35 -16.19 5.18
CA LYS A 561 12.12 -14.99 5.55
C LYS A 561 11.80 -14.54 6.99
N GLY A 562 10.59 -14.83 7.46
CA GLY A 562 10.09 -14.51 8.79
C GLY A 562 8.64 -14.96 8.94
N ASN A 563 8.06 -14.79 10.12
CA ASN A 563 6.68 -15.18 10.42
C ASN A 563 5.71 -14.00 10.36
N PRO A 564 4.69 -14.01 9.49
CA PRO A 564 3.74 -12.93 9.39
C PRO A 564 2.65 -12.95 10.49
N TYR A 565 2.60 -13.93 11.38
CA TYR A 565 1.56 -14.05 12.40
C TYR A 565 2.16 -14.13 13.82
N PRO A 566 1.43 -13.69 14.86
CA PRO A 566 1.83 -13.92 16.24
C PRO A 566 1.83 -15.42 16.57
N THR A 567 2.69 -15.84 17.49
CA THR A 567 2.83 -17.26 17.90
C THR A 567 3.10 -17.40 19.39
N GLY A 568 2.96 -18.61 19.93
CA GLY A 568 3.27 -18.90 21.34
C GLY A 568 2.46 -18.06 22.33
N ASP A 569 3.06 -17.76 23.49
CA ASP A 569 2.40 -17.06 24.59
C ASP A 569 1.92 -15.64 24.22
N GLU A 570 2.62 -14.95 23.31
CA GLU A 570 2.17 -13.63 22.86
C GLU A 570 0.89 -13.71 22.04
N ARG A 571 0.66 -14.77 21.25
CA ARG A 571 -0.62 -14.97 20.55
C ARG A 571 -1.77 -15.19 21.52
N VAL A 572 -1.54 -15.93 22.60
CA VAL A 572 -2.55 -16.11 23.66
C VAL A 572 -2.90 -14.76 24.29
N ALA A 573 -1.90 -13.98 24.67
CA ALA A 573 -2.11 -12.65 25.27
C ALA A 573 -2.79 -11.66 24.30
N ILE A 574 -2.42 -11.68 23.01
CA ILE A 574 -3.07 -10.89 21.97
C ILE A 574 -4.54 -11.30 21.84
N ASN A 575 -4.84 -12.60 21.80
CA ASN A 575 -6.21 -13.09 21.70
C ASN A 575 -7.07 -12.67 22.89
N GLU A 576 -6.52 -12.74 24.11
CA GLU A 576 -7.20 -12.25 25.31
C GLU A 576 -7.46 -10.73 25.25
N ALA A 577 -6.48 -9.95 24.81
CA ALA A 577 -6.62 -8.50 24.64
C ALA A 577 -7.73 -8.16 23.63
N PHE A 578 -7.79 -8.86 22.48
CA PHE A 578 -8.86 -8.68 21.50
C PHE A 578 -10.23 -9.04 22.07
N ARG A 579 -10.37 -10.20 22.75
CA ARG A 579 -11.64 -10.61 23.37
C ARG A 579 -12.13 -9.59 24.39
N LYS A 580 -11.23 -9.10 25.25
CA LYS A 580 -11.53 -8.04 26.22
C LYS A 580 -12.00 -6.76 25.51
N ALA A 581 -11.29 -6.32 24.48
CA ALA A 581 -11.62 -5.10 23.75
C ALA A 581 -12.96 -5.20 23.01
N ILE A 582 -13.24 -6.34 22.36
CA ILE A 582 -14.52 -6.61 21.69
C ILE A 582 -15.66 -6.59 22.71
N ALA A 583 -15.53 -7.30 23.84
CA ALA A 583 -16.55 -7.35 24.87
C ALA A 583 -16.88 -5.96 25.44
N LEU A 584 -15.86 -5.12 25.68
CA LEU A 584 -16.05 -3.75 26.18
C LEU A 584 -16.62 -2.80 25.13
N THR A 585 -16.49 -3.13 23.84
CA THR A 585 -17.03 -2.32 22.73
C THR A 585 -18.46 -2.74 22.36
N MET A 586 -18.95 -3.88 22.86
CA MET A 586 -20.29 -4.39 22.54
C MET A 586 -21.40 -3.35 22.71
N PRO A 587 -21.47 -2.58 23.82
CA PRO A 587 -22.52 -1.58 23.99
C PRO A 587 -22.45 -0.45 22.94
N VAL A 588 -21.26 -0.16 22.41
CA VAL A 588 -21.09 0.83 21.32
C VAL A 588 -21.61 0.22 20.02
N LEU A 589 -21.27 -1.02 19.73
CA LEU A 589 -21.70 -1.74 18.53
C LEU A 589 -23.21 -1.94 18.50
N GLU A 590 -23.84 -2.27 19.63
CA GLU A 590 -25.29 -2.39 19.76
C GLU A 590 -25.99 -1.06 19.47
N ARG A 591 -25.50 0.05 20.05
CA ARG A 591 -26.04 1.39 19.73
C ARG A 591 -25.89 1.76 18.25
N LEU A 592 -24.78 1.39 17.63
CA LEU A 592 -24.55 1.62 16.20
C LEU A 592 -25.49 0.77 15.32
N ALA A 593 -25.86 -0.43 15.78
CA ALA A 593 -26.81 -1.30 15.09
C ALA A 593 -28.28 -0.90 15.28
N GLU A 594 -28.61 -0.22 16.39
CA GLU A 594 -29.94 0.29 16.71
C GLU A 594 -30.25 1.66 16.06
N ALA A 595 -29.22 2.42 15.69
CA ALA A 595 -29.42 3.65 14.93
C ALA A 595 -30.01 3.29 13.55
N GLU A 596 -31.26 3.71 13.28
CA GLU A 596 -31.87 3.51 11.97
C GLU A 596 -30.91 4.00 10.87
N PRO A 597 -30.81 3.28 9.73
CA PRO A 597 -30.03 3.75 8.60
C PRO A 597 -30.60 5.10 8.16
N THR A 598 -29.94 6.18 8.57
CA THR A 598 -30.31 7.51 8.12
C THR A 598 -30.10 7.52 6.62
N THR A 599 -31.19 7.68 5.88
CA THR A 599 -31.12 8.04 4.47
C THR A 599 -30.15 9.22 4.36
N PRO A 600 -29.08 9.13 3.54
CA PRO A 600 -28.15 10.23 3.40
C PRO A 600 -28.93 11.45 2.93
N SER A 601 -28.88 12.53 3.70
CA SER A 601 -29.40 13.82 3.26
C SER A 601 -28.72 14.19 1.94
N PRO A 602 -29.46 14.55 0.88
CA PRO A 602 -28.87 14.97 -0.37
C PRO A 602 -28.16 16.30 -0.15
N HIS A 603 -26.83 16.26 -0.02
CA HIS A 603 -25.96 17.42 0.02
C HIS A 603 -24.85 17.31 -1.01
#